data_AF-A0A286EM31-F1
#
_entry.id   AF-A0A286EM31-F1
#
_cell.length_a   1.000
_cell.length_b   1.000
_cell.length_c   1.000
_cell.angle_alpha   90.00
_cell.angle_beta   90.00
_cell.angle_gamma   90.00
#
_symmetry.space_group_name_H-M   'P 1'
#
loop_
_entity.id
_entity.type
_entity.pdbx_description
1 polymer ?
#
loop_
_entity_poly.entity_id
_entity_poly.type
_entity_poly.pdbx_seq_one_letter_code
_entity_poly.pdbx_strand_id
1 'polypeptide(L)'
;MGRKRMLKVVLAATVLLVGLLALPTAAEAATPGVCPADAGVTVAYSPLYTGSFLQDYPTIGGGYGGTPPGTTDSYYCTYVIHYKSDYDSQPQSVRVYWGFDYGYHTTGNLRAFVYMTPAATNSANIHLQVDPLNLGTNNGVLTQSSLNVQSGTLFAETPPVNPCHTQTGAVYLANAHVSMRFDDGTVMSANPQFAGNGSAICS
;
A
#
# COMPACT_ATOMS: atom_id res chain seq x y z
N MET A 1 43.76 -5.34 -3.76
CA MET A 1 42.46 -5.84 -3.24
C MET A 1 41.56 -4.76 -2.59
N GLY A 2 41.91 -3.46 -2.59
CA GLY A 2 41.16 -2.43 -1.83
C GLY A 2 39.92 -1.80 -2.52
N ARG A 3 39.93 -1.63 -3.86
CA ARG A 3 38.84 -0.91 -4.57
C ARG A 3 37.49 -1.64 -4.57
N LYS A 4 37.47 -2.98 -4.67
CA LYS A 4 36.23 -3.77 -4.67
C LYS A 4 35.54 -3.82 -3.30
N ARG A 5 36.30 -3.64 -2.20
CA ARG A 5 35.74 -3.57 -0.85
C ARG A 5 35.11 -2.20 -0.57
N MET A 6 35.74 -1.11 -1.00
CA MET A 6 35.15 0.24 -0.88
C MET A 6 33.85 0.38 -1.68
N LEU A 7 33.77 -0.16 -2.90
CA LEU A 7 32.55 -0.07 -3.70
C LEU A 7 31.37 -0.82 -3.05
N LYS A 8 31.62 -1.97 -2.40
CA LYS A 8 30.59 -2.71 -1.65
C LYS A 8 30.12 -1.97 -0.40
N VAL A 9 31.04 -1.29 0.31
CA VAL A 9 30.70 -0.50 1.49
C VAL A 9 29.90 0.75 1.11
N VAL A 10 30.26 1.41 0.01
CA VAL A 10 29.52 2.58 -0.50
C VAL A 10 28.12 2.15 -0.97
N LEU A 11 27.99 1.02 -1.67
CA LEU A 11 26.69 0.51 -2.14
C LEU A 11 25.79 0.06 -0.97
N ALA A 12 26.36 -0.60 0.04
CA ALA A 12 25.61 -0.98 1.24
C ALA A 12 25.18 0.24 2.05
N ALA A 13 26.02 1.27 2.15
CA ALA A 13 25.69 2.52 2.82
C ALA A 13 24.63 3.33 2.05
N THR A 14 24.62 3.31 0.71
CA THR A 14 23.58 3.99 -0.08
C THR A 14 22.24 3.27 -0.02
N VAL A 15 22.22 1.93 0.01
CA VAL A 15 20.97 1.17 0.23
C VAL A 15 20.41 1.43 1.64
N LEU A 16 21.28 1.53 2.66
CA LEU A 16 20.85 1.88 4.01
C LEU A 16 20.33 3.33 4.10
N LEU A 17 20.96 4.27 3.38
CA LEU A 17 20.56 5.67 3.37
C LEU A 17 19.26 5.91 2.60
N VAL A 18 19.03 5.19 1.50
CA VAL A 18 17.75 5.20 0.77
C VAL A 18 16.65 4.51 1.59
N GLY A 19 16.99 3.44 2.32
CA GLY A 19 16.08 2.80 3.29
C GLY A 19 15.71 3.68 4.48
N LEU A 20 16.56 4.65 4.84
CA LEU A 20 16.31 5.65 5.89
C LEU A 20 15.58 6.91 5.37
N LEU A 21 15.58 7.17 4.07
CA LEU A 21 14.98 8.36 3.45
C LEU A 21 13.48 8.23 3.13
N ALA A 22 12.82 7.15 3.55
CA ALA A 22 11.37 6.98 3.40
C ALA A 22 10.70 6.37 4.65
N LEU A 23 11.27 6.59 5.83
CA LEU A 23 10.48 6.45 7.05
C LEU A 23 9.84 7.82 7.30
N PRO A 24 8.55 8.03 6.95
CA PRO A 24 7.84 9.18 7.49
C PRO A 24 7.97 9.06 9.02
N THR A 25 8.70 10.00 9.61
CA THR A 25 8.60 10.25 11.05
C THR A 25 7.12 10.37 11.35
N ALA A 26 6.65 9.65 12.37
CA ALA A 26 5.24 9.50 12.76
C ALA A 26 4.55 10.82 13.22
N ALA A 27 4.63 11.88 12.42
CA ALA A 27 4.20 13.23 12.75
C ALA A 27 3.05 13.76 11.86
N GLU A 28 2.68 13.04 10.80
CA GLU A 28 1.37 13.21 10.13
C GLU A 28 0.55 11.94 10.32
N ALA A 29 0.37 11.49 11.57
CA ALA A 29 -0.42 10.30 11.82
C ALA A 29 -1.85 10.54 11.33
N ALA A 30 -2.27 9.80 10.30
CA ALA A 30 -3.67 9.79 9.85
C ALA A 30 -4.61 9.68 11.06
N THR A 31 -5.71 10.43 11.06
CA THR A 31 -6.69 10.37 12.15
C THR A 31 -7.20 8.92 12.28
N PRO A 32 -7.08 8.26 13.45
CA PRO A 32 -7.48 6.87 13.58
C PRO A 32 -8.93 6.64 13.17
N GLY A 33 -9.16 5.60 12.37
CA GLY A 33 -10.51 5.25 11.89
C GLY A 33 -11.05 6.18 10.82
N VAL A 34 -10.19 6.97 10.16
CA VAL A 34 -10.55 7.84 9.04
C VAL A 34 -9.62 7.56 7.85
N CYS A 35 -10.19 7.40 6.65
CA CYS A 35 -9.36 7.32 5.44
C CYS A 35 -8.80 8.71 5.10
N PRO A 36 -7.54 8.79 4.65
CA PRO A 36 -6.99 10.05 4.17
C PRO A 36 -7.84 10.55 3.00
N ALA A 37 -8.02 11.86 2.89
CA ALA A 37 -8.82 12.47 1.83
C ALA A 37 -8.18 12.30 0.43
N ASP A 38 -6.85 12.18 0.38
CA ASP A 38 -6.05 11.92 -0.81
C ASP A 38 -4.95 10.91 -0.45
N ALA A 39 -4.64 10.01 -1.37
CA ALA A 39 -3.55 9.04 -1.21
C ALA A 39 -2.18 9.60 -1.67
N GLY A 40 -2.11 10.89 -2.01
CA GLY A 40 -0.90 11.53 -2.54
C GLY A 40 -0.57 11.05 -3.94
N VAL A 41 -1.59 10.95 -4.81
CA VAL A 41 -1.42 10.39 -6.16
C VAL A 41 -0.49 11.28 -6.99
N THR A 42 0.54 10.66 -7.55
CA THR A 42 1.50 11.27 -8.48
C THR A 42 1.44 10.57 -9.82
N VAL A 43 1.53 11.32 -10.91
CA VAL A 43 1.41 10.80 -12.28
C VAL A 43 2.68 11.13 -13.06
N ALA A 44 3.28 10.11 -13.66
CA ALA A 44 4.39 10.20 -14.59
C ALA A 44 3.94 9.68 -15.96
N TYR A 45 3.71 10.61 -16.89
CA TYR A 45 3.26 10.29 -18.24
C TYR A 45 4.35 9.62 -19.07
N SER A 46 3.91 8.76 -19.99
CA SER A 46 4.76 8.25 -21.06
C SER A 46 5.27 9.41 -21.93
N PRO A 47 6.51 9.36 -22.46
CA PRO A 47 7.01 10.39 -23.37
C PRO A 47 6.17 10.58 -24.64
N LEU A 48 5.32 9.60 -24.95
CA LEU A 48 4.53 9.54 -26.18
C LEU A 48 3.05 9.87 -25.98
N TYR A 49 2.55 9.82 -24.73
CA TYR A 49 1.13 9.88 -24.45
C TYR A 49 0.83 10.72 -23.20
N THR A 50 -0.23 11.51 -23.26
CA THR A 50 -0.82 12.21 -22.13
C THR A 50 -2.21 11.65 -21.85
N GLY A 51 -2.86 12.13 -20.78
CA GLY A 51 -4.21 11.70 -20.45
C GLY A 51 -4.76 12.36 -19.21
N SER A 52 -6.00 12.03 -18.87
CA SER A 52 -6.68 12.51 -17.66
C SER A 52 -6.79 11.40 -16.62
N PHE A 53 -6.74 11.77 -15.34
CA PHE A 53 -7.02 10.84 -14.26
C PHE A 53 -8.07 11.41 -13.30
N LEU A 54 -8.76 10.50 -12.62
CA LEU A 54 -9.69 10.79 -11.53
C LEU A 54 -9.43 9.78 -10.42
N GLN A 55 -9.36 10.26 -9.18
CA GLN A 55 -9.37 9.42 -8.00
C GLN A 55 -10.74 9.55 -7.32
N ASP A 56 -11.37 8.41 -7.04
CA ASP A 56 -12.57 8.37 -6.20
C ASP A 56 -12.21 8.68 -4.75
N TYR A 57 -13.14 9.32 -4.03
CA TYR A 57 -12.93 9.62 -2.62
C TYR A 57 -12.68 8.33 -1.83
N PRO A 58 -11.63 8.26 -1.02
CA PRO A 58 -11.38 7.08 -0.19
C PRO A 58 -12.54 6.82 0.77
N THR A 59 -12.95 5.55 0.87
CA THR A 59 -14.03 5.11 1.76
C THR A 59 -13.54 4.04 2.71
N ILE A 60 -14.09 4.04 3.92
CA ILE A 60 -13.83 3.00 4.92
C ILE A 60 -14.72 1.81 4.60
N GLY A 61 -14.11 0.63 4.56
CA GLY A 61 -14.78 -0.66 4.48
C GLY A 61 -14.38 -1.56 5.64
N GLY A 62 -15.22 -2.57 5.87
CA GLY A 62 -14.90 -3.69 6.74
C GLY A 62 -15.61 -4.93 6.21
N GLY A 63 -15.06 -6.10 6.50
CA GLY A 63 -15.65 -7.34 6.01
C GLY A 63 -15.10 -8.58 6.69
N TYR A 64 -16.04 -9.46 7.05
CA TYR A 64 -15.78 -10.83 7.45
C TYR A 64 -15.76 -11.71 6.19
N GLY A 65 -14.66 -12.43 5.94
CA GLY A 65 -14.58 -13.40 4.84
C GLY A 65 -13.88 -12.96 3.55
N GLY A 66 -12.86 -12.10 3.64
CA GLY A 66 -11.87 -11.99 2.54
C GLY A 66 -12.23 -11.05 1.41
N THR A 67 -12.62 -9.82 1.73
CA THR A 67 -12.51 -8.71 0.78
C THR A 67 -11.58 -7.66 1.37
N PRO A 68 -10.35 -7.54 0.85
CA PRO A 68 -9.83 -8.23 -0.33
C PRO A 68 -9.55 -9.73 -0.17
N PRO A 69 -9.55 -10.52 -1.27
CA PRO A 69 -9.31 -11.96 -1.24
C PRO A 69 -8.04 -12.33 -0.48
N GLY A 70 -8.15 -13.30 0.43
CA GLY A 70 -7.05 -13.75 1.28
C GLY A 70 -7.05 -13.15 2.67
N THR A 71 -7.82 -12.08 2.94
CA THR A 71 -8.08 -11.64 4.31
C THR A 71 -9.14 -12.53 4.96
N THR A 72 -9.18 -12.57 6.28
CA THR A 72 -10.24 -13.31 7.00
C THR A 72 -11.16 -12.38 7.73
N ASP A 73 -10.59 -11.31 8.28
CA ASP A 73 -11.35 -10.26 8.91
C ASP A 73 -10.59 -8.95 8.83
N SER A 74 -11.21 -7.93 8.25
CA SER A 74 -10.44 -6.79 7.74
C SER A 74 -11.11 -5.45 7.97
N TYR A 75 -10.27 -4.46 8.25
CA TYR A 75 -10.64 -3.07 8.40
C TYR A 75 -9.72 -2.21 7.53
N TYR A 76 -10.31 -1.49 6.57
CA TYR A 76 -9.52 -0.94 5.48
C TYR A 76 -10.13 0.31 4.86
N CYS A 77 -9.26 1.02 4.14
CA CYS A 77 -9.65 2.05 3.20
C CYS A 77 -9.64 1.50 1.78
N THR A 78 -10.51 2.04 0.94
CA THR A 78 -10.55 1.73 -0.49
C THR A 78 -10.74 2.99 -1.32
N TYR A 79 -10.06 3.06 -2.46
CA TYR A 79 -10.32 4.04 -3.52
C TYR A 79 -10.15 3.39 -4.90
N VAL A 80 -10.64 4.07 -5.93
CA VAL A 80 -10.41 3.70 -7.32
C VAL A 80 -9.66 4.83 -8.00
N ILE A 81 -8.64 4.48 -8.79
CA ILE A 81 -7.99 5.40 -9.72
C ILE A 81 -8.48 5.03 -11.11
N HIS A 82 -9.01 6.03 -11.82
CA HIS A 82 -9.36 5.97 -13.22
C HIS A 82 -8.31 6.74 -14.03
N TYR A 83 -7.79 6.11 -15.07
CA TYR A 83 -6.90 6.74 -16.03
C TYR A 83 -7.47 6.59 -17.44
N LYS A 84 -7.47 7.66 -18.22
CA LYS A 84 -7.79 7.62 -19.64
C LYS A 84 -6.66 8.29 -20.41
N SER A 85 -5.93 7.50 -21.18
CA SER A 85 -4.95 7.99 -22.14
C SER A 85 -5.65 8.73 -23.29
N ASP A 86 -4.98 9.70 -23.89
CA ASP A 86 -5.46 10.39 -25.10
C ASP A 86 -5.46 9.47 -26.33
N TYR A 87 -4.78 8.32 -26.25
CA TYR A 87 -4.71 7.30 -27.30
C TYR A 87 -5.78 6.20 -27.16
N ASP A 88 -6.28 5.98 -25.93
CA ASP A 88 -7.20 4.89 -25.65
C ASP A 88 -8.66 5.31 -25.69
N SER A 89 -9.48 4.46 -26.29
CA SER A 89 -10.93 4.71 -26.39
C SER A 89 -11.68 4.50 -25.06
N GLN A 90 -11.09 3.79 -24.10
CA GLN A 90 -11.72 3.42 -22.83
C GLN A 90 -10.81 3.73 -21.65
N PRO A 91 -11.35 4.21 -20.52
CA PRO A 91 -10.57 4.39 -19.30
C PRO A 91 -10.14 3.04 -18.73
N GLN A 92 -8.91 2.99 -18.24
CA GLN A 92 -8.39 1.93 -17.40
C GLN A 92 -8.61 2.30 -15.93
N SER A 93 -8.74 1.31 -15.04
CA SER A 93 -9.02 1.60 -13.64
C SER A 93 -8.42 0.56 -12.71
N VAL A 94 -7.90 1.02 -11.57
CA VAL A 94 -7.35 0.17 -10.53
C VAL A 94 -8.02 0.52 -9.21
N ARG A 95 -8.56 -0.49 -8.53
CA ARG A 95 -9.05 -0.36 -7.16
C ARG A 95 -7.95 -0.77 -6.20
N VAL A 96 -7.73 0.07 -5.19
CA VAL A 96 -6.74 -0.15 -4.16
C VAL A 96 -7.44 -0.27 -2.82
N TYR A 97 -7.13 -1.33 -2.10
CA TYR A 97 -7.56 -1.59 -0.72
C TYR A 97 -6.30 -1.67 0.14
N TRP A 98 -6.32 -1.02 1.30
CA TRP A 98 -5.22 -1.12 2.25
C TRP A 98 -5.72 -0.93 3.67
N GLY A 99 -5.08 -1.62 4.60
CA GLY A 99 -5.46 -1.55 6.00
C GLY A 99 -4.96 -2.76 6.75
N PHE A 100 -5.82 -3.30 7.62
CA PHE A 100 -5.46 -4.33 8.58
C PHE A 100 -6.25 -5.62 8.32
N ASP A 101 -5.57 -6.77 8.35
CA ASP A 101 -6.18 -8.10 8.52
C ASP A 101 -5.81 -8.60 9.92
N TYR A 102 -6.81 -9.05 10.66
CA TYR A 102 -6.66 -9.50 12.03
C TYR A 102 -6.88 -11.01 12.20
N GLY A 103 -7.06 -11.74 11.09
CA GLY A 103 -6.90 -13.18 11.14
C GLY A 103 -7.97 -13.88 11.98
N TYR A 104 -9.19 -13.32 12.10
CA TYR A 104 -10.26 -13.93 12.89
C TYR A 104 -10.48 -15.34 12.35
N HIS A 105 -10.31 -16.36 13.21
CA HIS A 105 -10.27 -17.81 12.92
C HIS A 105 -8.94 -18.47 12.52
N THR A 106 -7.84 -17.75 12.27
CA THR A 106 -6.53 -18.38 11.98
C THR A 106 -5.57 -18.30 13.16
N THR A 107 -5.39 -17.12 13.77
CA THR A 107 -4.49 -16.93 14.94
C THR A 107 -4.68 -15.63 15.74
N GLY A 108 -5.54 -14.68 15.32
CA GLY A 108 -5.70 -13.38 16.02
C GLY A 108 -4.48 -12.45 15.91
N ASN A 109 -3.71 -12.58 14.83
CA ASN A 109 -2.50 -11.78 14.60
C ASN A 109 -2.83 -10.58 13.72
N LEU A 110 -2.28 -9.42 14.07
CA LEU A 110 -2.39 -8.20 13.28
C LEU A 110 -1.43 -8.24 12.09
N ARG A 111 -1.92 -7.81 10.93
CA ARG A 111 -1.15 -7.67 9.70
C ARG A 111 -1.57 -6.40 8.98
N ALA A 112 -0.62 -5.70 8.35
CA ALA A 112 -0.97 -4.74 7.33
C ALA A 112 -1.06 -5.45 5.98
N PHE A 113 -2.04 -5.08 5.17
CA PHE A 113 -2.20 -5.58 3.81
C PHE A 113 -2.38 -4.44 2.81
N VAL A 114 -2.04 -4.74 1.57
CA VAL A 114 -2.47 -4.02 0.37
C VAL A 114 -2.98 -5.01 -0.64
N TYR A 115 -4.13 -4.69 -1.22
CA TYR A 115 -4.67 -5.38 -2.36
C TYR A 115 -4.99 -4.39 -3.45
N MET A 116 -4.49 -4.65 -4.65
CA MET A 116 -4.81 -3.86 -5.82
C MET A 116 -5.39 -4.77 -6.88
N THR A 117 -6.49 -4.35 -7.50
CA THR A 117 -7.12 -5.10 -8.58
C THR A 117 -7.51 -4.16 -9.70
N PRO A 118 -7.22 -4.51 -10.95
CA PRO A 118 -7.81 -3.81 -12.06
C PRO A 118 -9.34 -3.93 -12.01
N ALA A 119 -10.05 -2.82 -12.22
CA ALA A 119 -11.50 -2.73 -12.04
C ALA A 119 -12.30 -2.80 -13.35
N ALA A 120 -11.65 -2.58 -14.50
CA ALA A 120 -12.27 -2.68 -15.82
C ALA A 120 -11.82 -3.95 -16.55
N THR A 121 -12.69 -4.52 -17.39
CA THR A 121 -12.42 -5.71 -18.22
C THR A 121 -11.25 -5.54 -19.20
N ASN A 122 -10.82 -4.30 -19.46
CA ASN A 122 -9.80 -3.96 -20.47
C ASN A 122 -8.42 -3.71 -19.83
N SER A 123 -8.16 -4.34 -18.68
CA SER A 123 -7.03 -3.98 -17.81
C SER A 123 -5.99 -5.10 -17.66
N ALA A 124 -5.95 -6.02 -18.62
CA ALA A 124 -5.11 -7.21 -18.55
C ALA A 124 -3.60 -6.91 -18.56
N ASN A 125 -3.17 -5.73 -19.05
CA ASN A 125 -1.76 -5.36 -19.12
C ASN A 125 -1.35 -4.32 -18.05
N ILE A 126 -2.22 -4.00 -17.08
CA ILE A 126 -1.82 -3.14 -15.97
C ILE A 126 -0.83 -3.90 -15.09
N HIS A 127 0.36 -3.32 -14.93
CA HIS A 127 1.39 -3.81 -14.03
C HIS A 127 1.26 -3.11 -12.69
N LEU A 128 1.15 -3.89 -11.62
CA LEU A 128 0.99 -3.40 -10.26
C LEU A 128 2.25 -3.70 -9.45
N GLN A 129 2.64 -2.75 -8.61
CA GLN A 129 3.79 -2.87 -7.73
C GLN A 129 3.50 -2.24 -6.38
N VAL A 130 3.97 -2.90 -5.32
CA VAL A 130 3.98 -2.38 -3.95
C VAL A 130 5.44 -2.35 -3.49
N ASP A 131 5.95 -1.14 -3.28
CA ASP A 131 7.18 -0.89 -2.53
C ASP A 131 6.92 -1.14 -1.04
N PRO A 132 7.95 -1.24 -0.17
CA PRO A 132 7.80 -2.00 1.06
C PRO A 132 6.61 -1.61 1.93
N LEU A 133 5.68 -2.56 2.05
CA LEU A 133 4.50 -2.47 2.90
C LEU A 133 4.93 -2.61 4.35
N ASN A 134 4.54 -1.65 5.19
CA ASN A 134 4.93 -1.59 6.59
C ASN A 134 3.70 -1.58 7.50
N LEU A 135 3.78 -2.37 8.57
CA LEU A 135 2.93 -2.24 9.74
C LEU A 135 3.76 -1.60 10.84
N GLY A 136 3.24 -0.51 11.41
CA GLY A 136 3.90 0.23 12.48
C GLY A 136 2.96 0.61 13.61
N THR A 137 3.54 1.28 14.60
CA THR A 137 2.86 2.00 15.68
C THR A 137 3.44 3.41 15.77
N ASN A 138 2.88 4.25 16.62
CA ASN A 138 3.49 5.55 16.96
C ASN A 138 4.96 5.44 17.45
N ASN A 139 5.42 4.23 17.80
CA ASN A 139 6.78 3.95 18.27
C ASN A 139 7.70 3.30 17.22
N GLY A 140 7.28 3.21 15.95
CA GLY A 140 8.11 2.71 14.84
C GLY A 140 7.49 1.53 14.07
N VAL A 141 8.27 0.97 13.15
CA VAL A 141 7.87 -0.16 12.30
C VAL A 141 7.93 -1.46 13.10
N LEU A 142 6.83 -2.22 13.12
CA LEU A 142 6.75 -3.53 13.74
C LEU A 142 7.19 -4.64 12.78
N THR A 143 6.80 -4.55 11.52
CA THR A 143 7.08 -5.55 10.49
C THR A 143 6.93 -4.95 9.08
N GLN A 144 7.62 -5.56 8.11
CA GLN A 144 7.71 -5.09 6.74
C GLN A 144 7.68 -6.27 5.76
N SER A 145 7.07 -6.05 4.60
CA SER A 145 7.16 -6.96 3.45
C SER A 145 8.06 -6.35 2.37
N SER A 146 8.80 -7.20 1.64
CA SER A 146 9.63 -6.74 0.52
C SER A 146 8.78 -6.32 -0.68
N LEU A 147 9.43 -5.65 -1.64
CA LEU A 147 8.85 -5.32 -2.95
C LEU A 147 8.07 -6.50 -3.55
N ASN A 148 6.84 -6.24 -3.99
CA ASN A 148 6.01 -7.20 -4.72
C ASN A 148 5.54 -6.58 -6.03
N VAL A 149 5.63 -7.31 -7.15
CA VAL A 149 5.30 -6.85 -8.50
C VAL A 149 4.58 -7.95 -9.26
N GLN A 150 3.42 -7.64 -9.85
CA GLN A 150 2.70 -8.57 -10.72
C GLN A 150 1.76 -7.86 -11.70
N SER A 151 1.45 -8.52 -12.82
CA SER A 151 0.39 -8.09 -13.73
C SER A 151 -0.96 -8.60 -13.25
N GLY A 152 -2.02 -7.81 -13.46
CA GLY A 152 -3.35 -8.17 -12.95
C GLY A 152 -3.49 -7.83 -11.47
N THR A 153 -4.09 -8.72 -10.68
CA THR A 153 -4.36 -8.48 -9.26
C THR A 153 -3.11 -8.66 -8.41
N LEU A 154 -2.85 -7.74 -7.47
CA LEU A 154 -1.75 -7.82 -6.51
C LEU A 154 -2.24 -7.89 -5.07
N PHE A 155 -1.75 -8.87 -4.31
CA PHE A 155 -1.88 -8.93 -2.85
C PHE A 155 -0.50 -8.94 -2.19
N ALA A 156 -0.30 -8.07 -1.20
CA ALA A 156 0.87 -8.03 -0.36
C ALA A 156 0.44 -7.87 1.10
N GLU A 157 1.14 -8.58 1.99
CA GLU A 157 0.84 -8.57 3.41
C GLU A 157 2.15 -8.64 4.21
N THR A 158 2.17 -7.99 5.37
CA THR A 158 3.26 -8.14 6.33
C THR A 158 3.18 -9.46 7.09
N PRO A 159 4.31 -10.01 7.58
CA PRO A 159 4.29 -11.05 8.59
C PRO A 159 3.37 -10.73 9.79
N PRO A 160 2.77 -11.73 10.44
CA PRO A 160 1.92 -11.53 11.61
C PRO A 160 2.68 -10.89 12.78
N VAL A 161 2.02 -9.98 13.49
CA VAL A 161 2.49 -9.49 14.80
C VAL A 161 1.44 -9.73 15.88
N ASN A 162 1.93 -10.14 17.06
CA ASN A 162 1.16 -10.23 18.30
C ASN A 162 1.78 -9.22 19.27
N PRO A 163 1.13 -8.07 19.51
CA PRO A 163 0.27 -8.02 20.68
C PRO A 163 -1.02 -7.22 20.46
N CYS A 164 -1.91 -7.69 19.58
CA CYS A 164 -3.20 -7.01 19.34
C CYS A 164 -3.98 -6.74 20.66
N HIS A 165 -3.67 -7.45 21.75
CA HIS A 165 -4.36 -7.33 23.04
C HIS A 165 -3.57 -6.70 24.20
N THR A 166 -2.33 -6.21 24.03
CA THR A 166 -1.53 -5.79 25.22
C THR A 166 -1.33 -4.30 25.42
N GLN A 167 -1.79 -3.42 24.52
CA GLN A 167 -1.65 -1.96 24.69
C GLN A 167 -2.94 -1.21 24.41
N THR A 168 -3.70 -0.97 25.48
CA THR A 168 -4.82 -0.01 25.48
C THR A 168 -4.33 1.35 24.97
N GLY A 169 -4.99 1.89 23.95
CA GLY A 169 -4.67 3.20 23.37
C GLY A 169 -3.54 3.21 22.34
N ALA A 170 -3.01 2.05 21.93
CA ALA A 170 -2.07 1.99 20.81
C ALA A 170 -2.75 2.43 19.49
N VAL A 171 -2.03 3.20 18.68
CA VAL A 171 -2.42 3.51 17.30
C VAL A 171 -1.50 2.73 16.37
N TYR A 172 -2.10 1.90 15.52
CA TYR A 172 -1.41 1.14 14.48
C TYR A 172 -1.48 1.89 13.16
N LEU A 173 -0.42 1.76 12.37
CA LEU A 173 -0.27 2.41 11.06
C LEU A 173 0.00 1.34 10.01
N ALA A 174 -0.85 1.29 8.98
CA ALA A 174 -0.61 0.52 7.76
C ALA A 174 -0.19 1.50 6.65
N ASN A 175 1.06 1.40 6.21
CA ASN A 175 1.64 2.29 5.20
C ASN A 175 2.06 1.49 3.98
N ALA A 176 1.74 1.99 2.79
CA ALA A 176 2.21 1.42 1.55
C ALA A 176 2.64 2.50 0.56
N HIS A 177 3.56 2.14 -0.32
CA HIS A 177 3.82 2.88 -1.56
C HIS A 177 3.42 1.97 -2.72
N VAL A 178 2.36 2.37 -3.42
CA VAL A 178 1.80 1.60 -4.54
C VAL A 178 2.14 2.27 -5.85
N SER A 179 2.37 1.48 -6.89
CA SER A 179 2.54 1.97 -8.26
C SER A 179 1.78 1.10 -9.26
N MET A 180 1.24 1.77 -10.26
CA MET A 180 0.38 1.23 -11.32
C MET A 180 0.95 1.71 -12.64
N ARG A 181 1.36 0.78 -13.51
CA ARG A 181 1.75 1.08 -14.87
C ARG A 181 0.63 0.63 -15.81
N PHE A 182 0.09 1.59 -16.54
CA PHE A 182 -0.97 1.43 -17.52
C PHE A 182 -0.43 0.97 -18.88
N ASP A 183 -1.32 0.60 -19.79
CA ASP A 183 -0.98 -0.07 -21.05
C ASP A 183 -0.12 0.81 -21.97
N ASP A 184 -0.32 2.12 -21.93
CA ASP A 184 0.45 3.11 -22.69
C ASP A 184 1.83 3.44 -22.07
N GLY A 185 2.15 2.79 -20.95
CA GLY A 185 3.38 2.95 -20.20
C GLY A 185 3.38 4.07 -19.16
N THR A 186 2.28 4.83 -19.05
CA THR A 186 2.08 5.83 -17.98
C THR A 186 2.13 5.15 -16.61
N VAL A 187 2.81 5.79 -15.65
CA VAL A 187 2.95 5.29 -14.29
C VAL A 187 2.25 6.23 -13.32
N MET A 188 1.42 5.68 -12.45
CA MET A 188 0.86 6.38 -11.30
C MET A 188 1.36 5.75 -10.01
N SER A 189 1.71 6.59 -9.05
CA SER A 189 2.14 6.18 -7.71
C SER A 189 1.27 6.83 -6.65
N ALA A 190 1.09 6.16 -5.52
CA ALA A 190 0.40 6.70 -4.36
C ALA A 190 1.04 6.17 -3.07
N ASN A 191 0.86 6.93 -1.99
CA ASN A 191 1.42 6.65 -0.66
C ASN A 191 0.32 6.52 0.39
N PRO A 192 -0.61 5.56 0.24
CA PRO A 192 -1.70 5.44 1.20
C PRO A 192 -1.20 5.09 2.60
N GLN A 193 -1.73 5.81 3.58
CA GLN A 193 -1.56 5.54 5.00
C GLN A 193 -2.93 5.38 5.65
N PHE A 194 -3.08 4.39 6.52
CA PHE A 194 -4.26 4.23 7.36
C PHE A 194 -3.86 4.00 8.81
N ALA A 195 -4.48 4.77 9.70
CA ALA A 195 -4.33 4.62 11.14
C ALA A 195 -5.59 4.00 11.73
N GLY A 196 -5.43 3.11 12.70
CA GLY A 196 -6.55 2.65 13.51
C GLY A 196 -6.16 2.49 14.96
N ASN A 197 -7.15 2.69 15.83
CA ASN A 197 -7.00 2.47 17.26
C ASN A 197 -6.98 0.96 17.52
N GLY A 198 -6.03 0.50 18.33
CA GLY A 198 -5.94 -0.89 18.75
C GLY A 198 -7.22 -1.42 19.38
N SER A 199 -8.02 -0.57 20.04
CA SER A 199 -9.32 -1.00 20.58
C SER A 199 -10.39 -1.28 19.52
N ALA A 200 -10.24 -0.75 18.29
CA ALA A 200 -11.17 -0.97 17.18
C ALA A 200 -10.66 -2.06 16.22
N ILE A 201 -9.34 -2.23 16.11
CA ILE A 201 -8.73 -3.23 15.23
C ILE A 201 -8.65 -4.61 15.90
N CYS A 202 -8.54 -4.65 17.23
CA CYS A 202 -8.27 -5.88 17.98
C CYS A 202 -9.42 -6.29 18.92
N SER A 203 -10.64 -5.83 18.66
CA SER A 203 -11.86 -6.15 19.43
C SER A 203 -12.63 -7.33 18.85
#